data_AF-A0A952YW16-F1
#
_entry.id   AF-A0A952YW16-F1
#
_cell.length_a   1.000
_cell.length_b   1.000
_cell.length_c   1.000
_cell.angle_alpha   90.00
_cell.angle_beta   90.00
_cell.angle_gamma   90.00
#
_symmetry.space_group_name_H-M   'P 1'
#
loop_
_entity.id
_entity.type
_entity.pdbx_description
1 polymer ?
#
loop_
_entity_poly.entity_id
_entity_poly.type
_entity_poly.pdbx_seq_one_letter_code
_entity_poly.pdbx_strand_id
1 'polypeptide(L)'
;MSVSGARAVCLAIVARILVVAAMFGSTAAAAPPAAANLGQFLAGLAASDVVPGADRFGPVQPDPAVAPAYRGGTLVGYAYLNSQQVDAIGYSGKPIHIVVGLDLEGTIVGAKLVAHSEPIVLIGIPEKRVVAYLAHFVGYNPLRAAAEGRGPPQADIVSGATVTVLVMGDSVVRSAVRVARALHLGAAAAGAQAAARVIDPAAGAIADWPTLLREGAVRHLHLTIGEVNKAFVDSGNKAAAARPEPGAADEPFIDLYTALVSQPAIGRSLLGGDEYASVERMLAPGQQAILIAGDGVYSFKGSGYVRGGIFDRIELLQGAETIRFHDYLHRRVGDLGAAGAPALKEIGVFVIPPGAEFDPAAPWRLQLLVQRPVGALDKAFVSFGLDYRLPERYTKTAPAPVAKAPATPAAPGGAAGSATAPPPAAAVPATASAAASSTASAAA
;
A
#
# COMPACT_ATOMS: atom_id res chain seq x y z
N MET A 1 30.52 -43.40 56.39
CA MET A 1 31.33 -42.30 55.83
C MET A 1 31.52 -41.24 56.90
N SER A 2 32.76 -40.85 57.19
CA SER A 2 33.10 -39.90 58.27
C SER A 2 32.53 -38.50 58.01
N VAL A 3 32.11 -37.80 59.07
CA VAL A 3 31.55 -36.44 59.07
C VAL A 3 32.47 -35.42 58.37
N SER A 4 33.77 -35.69 58.29
CA SER A 4 34.74 -34.86 57.54
C SER A 4 34.59 -34.95 56.02
N GLY A 5 34.11 -36.07 55.47
CA GLY A 5 33.91 -36.23 54.03
C GLY A 5 32.71 -35.45 53.49
N ALA A 6 31.65 -35.34 54.29
CA ALA A 6 30.43 -34.62 53.90
C ALA A 6 30.64 -33.10 53.80
N ARG A 7 31.49 -32.53 54.67
CA ARG A 7 31.81 -31.09 54.65
C ARG A 7 32.63 -30.68 53.43
N ALA A 8 33.57 -31.52 53.00
CA ALA A 8 34.39 -31.25 51.81
C ALA A 8 33.56 -31.30 50.51
N VAL A 9 32.58 -32.21 50.43
CA VAL A 9 31.67 -32.33 49.28
C VAL A 9 30.72 -31.14 49.20
N CYS A 10 30.14 -30.70 50.33
CA CYS A 10 29.27 -29.51 50.35
C CYS A 10 30.01 -28.23 49.94
N LEU A 11 31.26 -28.04 50.38
CA LEU A 11 32.04 -26.85 50.03
C LEU A 11 32.40 -26.82 48.54
N ALA A 12 32.71 -27.98 47.95
CA ALA A 12 32.97 -28.11 46.51
C ALA A 12 31.72 -27.88 45.65
N ILE A 13 30.54 -28.27 46.14
CA ILE A 13 29.25 -28.02 45.47
C ILE A 13 28.90 -26.53 45.51
N VAL A 14 29.06 -25.87 46.66
CA VAL A 14 28.80 -24.42 46.80
C VAL A 14 29.78 -23.60 45.93
N ALA A 15 31.06 -23.96 45.89
CA ALA A 15 32.04 -23.31 45.02
C ALA A 15 31.72 -23.50 43.52
N ARG A 16 31.23 -24.68 43.10
CA ARG A 16 30.79 -24.92 41.72
C ARG A 16 29.51 -24.16 41.37
N ILE A 17 28.57 -24.02 42.31
CA ILE A 17 27.36 -23.23 42.11
C ILE A 17 27.69 -21.73 41.96
N LEU A 18 28.66 -21.21 42.72
CA LEU A 18 29.09 -19.82 42.61
C LEU A 18 29.85 -19.52 41.31
N VAL A 19 30.65 -20.47 40.80
CA VAL A 19 31.33 -20.33 39.50
C VAL A 19 30.34 -20.41 38.33
N VAL A 20 29.31 -21.26 38.41
CA VAL A 20 28.24 -21.32 37.41
C VAL A 20 27.38 -20.04 37.46
N ALA A 21 27.05 -19.52 38.65
CA ALA A 21 26.32 -18.27 38.78
C ALA A 21 27.10 -17.05 38.22
N ALA A 22 28.43 -17.03 38.34
CA ALA A 22 29.27 -15.98 37.77
C ALA A 22 29.38 -16.06 36.23
N MET A 23 29.20 -17.24 35.62
CA MET A 23 29.22 -17.43 34.16
C MET A 23 27.88 -17.06 33.48
N PHE A 24 26.78 -16.94 34.24
CA PHE A 24 25.48 -16.49 33.73
C PHE A 24 25.22 -14.98 33.91
N GLY A 25 26.16 -14.24 34.51
CA GLY A 25 25.97 -12.83 34.91
C GLY A 25 26.35 -11.76 33.88
N SER A 26 26.65 -12.10 32.63
CA SER A 26 27.08 -11.09 31.64
C SER A 26 26.63 -11.40 30.22
N THR A 27 25.33 -11.64 30.02
CA THR A 27 24.70 -11.33 28.74
C THR A 27 24.17 -9.90 28.83
N ALA A 28 25.04 -8.92 28.55
CA ALA A 28 24.55 -7.61 28.14
C ALA A 28 23.72 -7.86 26.87
N ALA A 29 22.40 -7.88 27.02
CA ALA A 29 21.49 -7.91 25.89
C ALA A 29 21.83 -6.68 25.05
N ALA A 30 22.52 -6.88 23.93
CA ALA A 30 22.70 -5.83 22.95
C ALA A 30 21.30 -5.35 22.59
N ALA A 31 21.00 -4.09 22.93
CA ALA A 31 19.75 -3.48 22.51
C ALA A 31 19.65 -3.68 20.98
N PRO A 32 18.48 -4.10 20.46
CA PRO A 32 18.30 -4.21 19.02
C PRO A 32 18.72 -2.87 18.40
N PRO A 33 19.43 -2.88 17.26
CA PRO A 33 19.84 -1.65 16.59
C PRO A 33 18.59 -0.77 16.43
N ALA A 34 18.67 0.47 16.92
CA ALA A 34 17.56 1.40 16.83
C ALA A 34 17.13 1.49 15.36
N ALA A 35 15.83 1.28 15.09
CA ALA A 35 15.30 1.42 13.75
C ALA A 35 15.71 2.79 13.19
N ALA A 36 16.20 2.80 11.95
CA ALA A 36 16.63 4.03 11.31
C ALA A 36 15.49 5.04 11.33
N ASN A 37 15.77 6.25 11.83
CA ASN A 37 14.74 7.26 12.03
C ASN A 37 15.04 8.52 11.20
N LEU A 38 13.99 9.23 10.79
CA LEU A 38 14.09 10.45 9.98
C LEU A 38 15.11 11.46 10.55
N GLY A 39 15.08 11.69 11.86
CA GLY A 39 15.93 12.68 12.52
C GLY A 39 17.44 12.42 12.32
N GLN A 40 17.87 11.16 12.32
CA GLN A 40 19.27 10.78 12.08
C GLN A 40 19.73 11.19 10.68
N PHE A 41 18.89 10.99 9.65
CA PHE A 41 19.25 11.31 8.27
C PHE A 41 19.16 12.82 7.98
N LEU A 42 18.21 13.53 8.57
CA LEU A 42 18.08 14.98 8.37
C LEU A 42 19.29 15.76 8.91
N ALA A 43 19.97 15.27 9.96
CA ALA A 43 21.14 15.93 10.52
C ALA A 43 22.31 16.07 9.51
N GLY A 44 22.36 15.23 8.48
CA GLY A 44 23.38 15.26 7.44
C GLY A 44 22.94 15.92 6.13
N LEU A 45 21.75 16.50 6.05
CA LEU A 45 21.18 17.05 4.82
C LEU A 45 20.87 18.54 4.95
N ALA A 46 21.13 19.30 3.89
CA ALA A 46 20.59 20.67 3.79
C ALA A 46 19.10 20.61 3.46
N ALA A 47 18.30 21.50 4.07
CA ALA A 47 16.87 21.54 3.83
C ALA A 47 16.52 21.79 2.35
N SER A 48 17.29 22.65 1.70
CA SER A 48 17.17 22.98 0.27
C SER A 48 17.41 21.79 -0.66
N ASP A 49 18.16 20.77 -0.22
CA ASP A 49 18.43 19.59 -1.04
C ASP A 49 17.20 18.68 -1.15
N VAL A 50 16.33 18.68 -0.14
CA VAL A 50 15.12 17.85 -0.06
C VAL A 50 13.88 18.64 -0.44
N VAL A 51 13.77 19.88 0.05
CA VAL A 51 12.65 20.79 -0.21
C VAL A 51 13.23 22.09 -0.78
N PRO A 52 13.21 22.27 -2.12
CA PRO A 52 13.79 23.44 -2.77
C PRO A 52 13.32 24.77 -2.17
N GLY A 53 14.29 25.60 -1.79
CA GLY A 53 14.07 26.91 -1.19
C GLY A 53 13.72 26.90 0.30
N ALA A 54 13.79 25.76 1.00
CA ALA A 54 13.85 25.71 2.45
C ALA A 54 15.28 26.01 2.95
N ASP A 55 15.40 26.71 4.09
CA ASP A 55 16.67 26.97 4.78
C ASP A 55 16.87 26.08 6.03
N ARG A 56 15.81 25.52 6.61
CA ARG A 56 15.88 24.60 7.75
C ARG A 56 14.75 23.58 7.80
N PHE A 57 15.01 22.48 8.49
CA PHE A 57 13.98 21.58 8.99
C PHE A 57 13.50 22.00 10.39
N GLY A 58 12.23 21.76 10.68
CA GLY A 58 11.65 21.81 12.03
C GLY A 58 11.83 20.48 12.77
N PRO A 59 11.34 20.41 14.02
CA PRO A 59 11.36 19.16 14.77
C PRO A 59 10.54 18.08 14.07
N VAL A 60 11.00 16.83 14.14
CA VAL A 60 10.28 15.66 13.63
C VAL A 60 9.00 15.47 14.45
N GLN A 61 7.87 15.45 13.76
CA GLN A 61 6.56 15.13 14.29
C GLN A 61 6.34 13.62 14.18
N PRO A 62 5.61 12.97 15.11
CA PRO A 62 5.49 11.52 15.14
C PRO A 62 4.34 10.93 14.30
N ASP A 63 3.31 11.71 13.96
CA ASP A 63 2.10 11.21 13.30
C ASP A 63 1.54 12.21 12.26
N PRO A 64 1.84 12.04 10.96
CA PRO A 64 2.82 11.10 10.41
C PRO A 64 4.26 11.50 10.78
N ALA A 65 5.20 10.54 10.70
CA ALA A 65 6.62 10.77 10.98
C ALA A 65 7.29 11.71 9.94
N VAL A 66 7.19 13.03 10.12
CA VAL A 66 7.62 14.05 9.15
C VAL A 66 8.33 15.23 9.83
N ALA A 67 9.18 15.94 9.10
CA ALA A 67 9.79 17.20 9.51
C ALA A 67 9.28 18.35 8.62
N PRO A 68 8.68 19.41 9.18
CA PRO A 68 8.31 20.58 8.40
C PRO A 68 9.56 21.29 7.87
N ALA A 69 9.55 21.77 6.63
CA ALA A 69 10.65 22.50 6.02
C ALA A 69 10.26 23.98 5.86
N TYR A 70 11.14 24.89 6.29
CA TYR A 70 10.84 26.32 6.34
C TYR A 70 11.76 27.13 5.45
N ARG A 71 11.25 28.25 4.94
CA ARG A 71 12.01 29.40 4.46
C ARG A 71 11.83 30.52 5.48
N GLY A 72 12.82 30.74 6.33
CA GLY A 72 12.75 31.59 7.51
C GLY A 72 11.66 31.10 8.47
N GLY A 73 10.60 31.89 8.62
CA GLY A 73 9.41 31.54 9.41
C GLY A 73 8.31 30.84 8.62
N THR A 74 8.39 30.80 7.29
CA THR A 74 7.30 30.33 6.42
C THR A 74 7.46 28.85 6.14
N LEU A 75 6.43 28.05 6.40
CA LEU A 75 6.39 26.65 6.00
C LEU A 75 6.32 26.55 4.47
N VAL A 76 7.23 25.79 3.85
CA VAL A 76 7.29 25.62 2.40
C VAL A 76 7.16 24.16 1.95
N GLY A 77 7.12 23.22 2.89
CA GLY A 77 6.94 21.80 2.58
C GLY A 77 7.26 20.91 3.77
N TYR A 78 7.40 19.62 3.50
CA TYR A 78 7.71 18.59 4.49
C TYR A 78 8.76 17.63 3.96
N ALA A 79 9.61 17.11 4.85
CA ALA A 79 10.52 16.02 4.56
C ALA A 79 10.17 14.80 5.41
N TYR A 80 10.28 13.61 4.85
CA TYR A 80 10.00 12.36 5.58
C TYR A 80 10.83 11.20 5.03
N LEU A 81 10.90 10.10 5.80
CA LEU A 81 11.61 8.89 5.41
C LEU A 81 10.62 7.85 4.86
N ASN A 82 10.76 7.47 3.59
CA ASN A 82 9.85 6.53 2.91
C ASN A 82 9.62 5.23 3.71
N SER A 83 10.68 4.63 4.24
CA SER A 83 10.65 3.35 4.93
C SER A 83 9.96 3.39 6.31
N GLN A 84 9.66 4.59 6.84
CA GLN A 84 8.82 4.75 8.02
C GLN A 84 7.33 4.81 7.65
N GLN A 85 7.01 4.97 6.37
CA GLN A 85 5.64 5.10 5.87
C GLN A 85 5.16 3.82 5.18
N VAL A 86 6.04 3.16 4.42
CA VAL A 86 5.75 1.99 3.57
C VAL A 86 6.89 0.98 3.65
N ASP A 87 6.61 -0.27 3.28
CA ASP A 87 7.67 -1.23 3.01
C ASP A 87 8.48 -0.80 1.77
N ALA A 88 9.80 -0.97 1.87
CA ALA A 88 10.78 -0.55 0.86
C ALA A 88 11.93 -1.55 0.77
N ILE A 89 11.64 -2.85 0.95
CA ILE A 89 12.63 -3.92 0.94
C ILE A 89 12.89 -4.42 -0.47
N GLY A 90 14.16 -4.34 -0.90
CA GLY A 90 14.65 -4.85 -2.17
C GLY A 90 15.36 -6.21 -2.04
N TYR A 91 16.34 -6.45 -2.89
CA TYR A 91 17.07 -7.73 -2.96
C TYR A 91 17.84 -8.05 -1.68
N SER A 92 18.31 -7.02 -0.97
CA SER A 92 19.10 -7.20 0.25
C SER A 92 18.29 -7.68 1.46
N GLY A 93 16.96 -7.69 1.37
CA GLY A 93 16.08 -7.96 2.52
C GLY A 93 16.09 -6.85 3.57
N LYS A 94 16.81 -5.74 3.33
CA LYS A 94 16.88 -4.58 4.22
C LYS A 94 16.13 -3.39 3.61
N PRO A 95 15.55 -2.50 4.43
CA PRO A 95 14.87 -1.32 3.92
C PRO A 95 15.78 -0.41 3.11
N ILE A 96 15.25 0.16 2.03
CA ILE A 96 15.89 1.20 1.24
C ILE A 96 15.39 2.56 1.74
N HIS A 97 16.30 3.38 2.25
CA HIS A 97 16.02 4.64 2.92
C HIS A 97 16.17 5.81 1.95
N ILE A 98 15.06 6.49 1.67
CA ILE A 98 14.96 7.67 0.84
C ILE A 98 14.26 8.77 1.65
N VAL A 99 14.94 9.90 1.84
CA VAL A 99 14.30 11.10 2.35
C VAL A 99 13.57 11.79 1.20
N VAL A 100 12.26 11.91 1.31
CA VAL A 100 11.39 12.50 0.29
C VAL A 100 10.89 13.86 0.78
N GLY A 101 10.90 14.84 -0.12
CA GLY A 101 10.33 16.17 0.08
C GLY A 101 8.98 16.31 -0.60
N LEU A 102 8.00 16.89 0.09
CA LEU A 102 6.71 17.30 -0.46
C LEU A 102 6.51 18.80 -0.33
N ASP A 103 5.94 19.44 -1.36
CA ASP A 103 5.35 20.78 -1.22
C ASP A 103 3.98 20.70 -0.52
N LEU A 104 3.33 21.86 -0.35
CA LEU A 104 2.04 21.97 0.36
C LEU A 104 0.86 21.43 -0.47
N GLU A 105 1.08 21.21 -1.77
CA GLU A 105 0.14 20.64 -2.71
C GLU A 105 0.25 19.11 -2.78
N GLY A 106 1.25 18.51 -2.13
CA GLY A 106 1.53 17.07 -2.15
C GLY A 106 2.33 16.62 -3.38
N THR A 107 2.99 17.54 -4.07
CA THR A 107 3.93 17.23 -5.16
C THR A 107 5.27 16.82 -4.55
N ILE A 108 5.87 15.78 -5.10
CA ILE A 108 7.22 15.36 -4.74
C ILE A 108 8.20 16.40 -5.26
N VAL A 109 8.93 17.07 -4.38
CA VAL A 109 9.90 18.13 -4.73
C VAL A 109 11.35 17.72 -4.50
N GLY A 110 11.59 16.56 -3.88
CA GLY A 110 12.91 15.98 -3.74
C GLY A 110 12.86 14.52 -3.32
N ALA A 111 13.87 13.76 -3.71
CA ALA A 111 14.08 12.37 -3.30
C ALA A 111 15.59 12.11 -3.14
N LYS A 112 16.03 11.85 -1.91
CA LYS A 112 17.43 11.63 -1.57
C LYS A 112 17.63 10.22 -1.04
N LEU A 113 18.33 9.39 -1.80
CA LEU A 113 18.79 8.09 -1.32
C LEU A 113 19.83 8.32 -0.21
N VAL A 114 19.50 7.95 1.03
CA VAL A 114 20.34 8.21 2.21
C VAL A 114 20.97 6.96 2.80
N ALA A 115 20.38 5.79 2.57
CA ALA A 115 20.99 4.51 2.91
C ALA A 115 20.33 3.36 2.13
N HIS A 116 21.13 2.40 1.71
CA HIS A 116 20.65 1.13 1.17
C HIS A 116 21.69 0.03 1.40
N SER A 117 21.27 -1.22 1.32
CA SER A 117 22.17 -2.39 1.30
C SER A 117 22.08 -3.18 -0.01
N GLU A 118 21.45 -2.59 -1.02
CA GLU A 118 21.26 -3.21 -2.33
C GLU A 118 22.61 -3.42 -3.03
N PRO A 119 22.82 -4.58 -3.70
CA PRO A 119 24.11 -4.92 -4.31
C PRO A 119 24.41 -4.13 -5.60
N ILE A 120 23.80 -2.96 -5.81
CA ILE A 120 23.93 -2.16 -7.04
C ILE A 120 25.38 -1.74 -7.33
N VAL A 121 26.16 -1.39 -6.31
CA VAL A 121 27.58 -1.03 -6.47
C VAL A 121 28.43 -2.28 -6.73
N LEU A 122 28.11 -3.40 -6.08
CA LEU A 122 28.82 -4.67 -6.22
C LEU A 122 28.68 -5.24 -7.63
N ILE A 123 27.52 -5.06 -8.27
CA ILE A 123 27.27 -5.45 -9.66
C ILE A 123 27.71 -4.39 -10.68
N GLY A 124 28.41 -3.34 -10.23
CA GLY A 124 29.01 -2.31 -11.10
C GLY A 124 28.03 -1.25 -11.62
N ILE A 125 26.82 -1.14 -11.07
CA ILE A 125 25.86 -0.11 -11.46
C ILE A 125 26.21 1.20 -10.75
N PRO A 126 26.48 2.29 -11.51
CA PRO A 126 26.80 3.58 -10.90
C PRO A 126 25.60 4.14 -10.13
N GLU A 127 25.83 4.59 -8.89
CA GLU A 127 24.80 5.20 -8.03
C GLU A 127 24.07 6.37 -8.72
N LYS A 128 24.78 7.15 -9.54
CA LYS A 128 24.19 8.21 -10.38
C LYS A 128 23.02 7.76 -11.26
N ARG A 129 22.99 6.48 -11.71
CA ARG A 129 21.86 5.95 -12.49
C ARG A 129 20.61 5.79 -11.61
N VAL A 130 20.79 5.38 -10.36
CA VAL A 130 19.70 5.27 -9.38
C VAL A 130 19.18 6.64 -8.98
N VAL A 131 20.08 7.61 -8.77
CA VAL A 131 19.70 9.00 -8.51
C VAL A 131 18.93 9.60 -9.70
N ALA A 132 19.39 9.35 -10.93
CA ALA A 132 18.69 9.80 -12.14
C ALA A 132 17.29 9.16 -12.28
N TYR A 133 17.14 7.88 -11.90
CA TYR A 133 15.84 7.23 -11.85
C TYR A 133 14.89 7.93 -10.86
N LEU A 134 15.35 8.20 -9.63
CA LEU A 134 14.54 8.89 -8.61
C LEU A 134 14.15 10.33 -9.02
N ALA A 135 14.99 11.01 -9.80
CA ALA A 135 14.72 12.36 -10.27
C ALA A 135 13.44 12.47 -11.13
N HIS A 136 13.00 11.38 -11.78
CA HIS A 136 11.77 11.38 -12.59
C HIS A 136 10.49 11.56 -11.76
N PHE A 137 10.55 11.31 -10.45
CA PHE A 137 9.43 11.52 -9.54
C PHE A 137 9.37 12.95 -9.00
N VAL A 138 10.43 13.75 -9.17
CA VAL A 138 10.40 15.16 -8.77
C VAL A 138 9.51 15.95 -9.75
N GLY A 139 8.56 16.70 -9.21
CA GLY A 139 7.48 17.36 -9.94
C GLY A 139 6.23 16.50 -10.12
N TYR A 140 6.25 15.22 -9.72
CA TYR A 140 5.09 14.34 -9.78
C TYR A 140 4.20 14.53 -8.54
N ASN A 141 2.91 14.72 -8.76
CA ASN A 141 1.89 14.76 -7.70
C ASN A 141 0.99 13.50 -7.82
N PRO A 142 1.15 12.50 -6.92
CA PRO A 142 0.47 11.22 -7.07
C PRO A 142 -1.04 11.32 -6.85
N LEU A 143 -1.51 12.20 -5.97
CA LEU A 143 -2.95 12.39 -5.72
C LEU A 143 -3.65 13.03 -6.92
N ARG A 144 -3.01 14.03 -7.54
CA ARG A 144 -3.52 14.67 -8.77
C ARG A 144 -3.52 13.70 -9.94
N ALA A 145 -2.43 12.97 -10.15
CA ALA A 145 -2.35 11.97 -11.22
C ALA A 145 -3.46 10.91 -11.09
N ALA A 146 -3.69 10.41 -9.89
CA ALA A 146 -4.76 9.47 -9.61
C ALA A 146 -6.16 10.04 -9.91
N ALA A 147 -6.43 11.30 -9.55
CA ALA A 147 -7.70 11.96 -9.85
C ALA A 147 -7.93 12.13 -11.36
N GLU A 148 -6.86 12.24 -12.15
CA GLU A 148 -6.88 12.32 -13.60
C GLU A 148 -6.84 10.93 -14.28
N GLY A 149 -6.83 9.83 -13.52
CA GLY A 149 -6.71 8.47 -14.05
C GLY A 149 -5.35 8.16 -14.68
N ARG A 150 -4.30 8.92 -14.32
CA ARG A 150 -2.92 8.72 -14.78
C ARG A 150 -2.13 7.93 -13.74
N GLY A 151 -1.22 7.08 -14.21
CA GLY A 151 -0.27 6.36 -13.37
C GLY A 151 1.00 7.18 -13.07
N PRO A 152 1.96 6.58 -12.34
CA PRO A 152 3.27 7.18 -12.13
C PRO A 152 4.01 7.43 -13.47
N PRO A 153 4.96 8.39 -13.51
CA PRO A 153 5.73 8.66 -14.70
C PRO A 153 6.53 7.42 -15.13
N GLN A 154 6.66 7.22 -16.44
CA GLN A 154 7.58 6.22 -16.97
C GLN A 154 9.01 6.72 -16.75
N ALA A 155 9.73 6.08 -15.82
CA ALA A 155 11.13 6.35 -15.55
C ALA A 155 12.02 5.32 -16.23
N ASP A 156 13.20 5.73 -16.68
CA ASP A 156 14.20 4.84 -17.27
C ASP A 156 14.70 3.82 -16.23
N ILE A 157 14.21 2.59 -16.33
CA ILE A 157 14.57 1.52 -15.39
C ILE A 157 16.04 1.16 -15.55
N VAL A 158 16.78 1.21 -14.43
CA VAL A 158 18.21 0.90 -14.37
C VAL A 158 18.43 -0.59 -14.53
N SER A 159 18.97 -0.98 -15.68
CA SER A 159 19.18 -2.38 -15.99
C SER A 159 20.24 -3.02 -15.09
N GLY A 160 20.01 -4.27 -14.70
CA GLY A 160 20.78 -4.96 -13.65
C GLY A 160 20.34 -4.61 -12.21
N ALA A 161 19.63 -3.49 -12.02
CA ALA A 161 19.04 -3.08 -10.74
C ALA A 161 17.51 -2.91 -10.84
N THR A 162 16.86 -3.57 -11.82
CA THR A 162 15.45 -3.38 -12.14
C THR A 162 14.56 -3.52 -10.91
N VAL A 163 14.69 -4.62 -10.16
CA VAL A 163 13.92 -4.86 -8.94
C VAL A 163 14.14 -3.75 -7.91
N THR A 164 15.41 -3.43 -7.65
CA THR A 164 15.79 -2.39 -6.68
C THR A 164 15.18 -1.04 -7.01
N VAL A 165 15.35 -0.55 -8.25
CA VAL A 165 14.84 0.78 -8.62
C VAL A 165 13.32 0.81 -8.69
N LEU A 166 12.69 -0.29 -9.12
CA LEU A 166 11.24 -0.42 -9.05
C LEU A 166 10.76 -0.24 -7.61
N VAL A 167 11.31 -0.99 -6.64
CA VAL A 167 10.97 -0.87 -5.20
C VAL A 167 11.19 0.56 -4.69
N MET A 168 12.30 1.19 -5.07
CA MET A 168 12.57 2.58 -4.71
C MET A 168 11.48 3.53 -5.20
N GLY A 169 11.14 3.50 -6.49
CA GLY A 169 10.13 4.38 -7.08
C GLY A 169 8.74 4.17 -6.49
N ASP A 170 8.34 2.91 -6.29
CA ASP A 170 7.08 2.55 -5.64
C ASP A 170 7.00 3.08 -4.20
N SER A 171 8.07 2.86 -3.42
CA SER A 171 8.11 3.34 -2.05
C SER A 171 8.01 4.87 -1.97
N VAL A 172 8.60 5.60 -2.92
CA VAL A 172 8.50 7.06 -3.02
C VAL A 172 7.06 7.48 -3.30
N VAL A 173 6.41 6.89 -4.31
CA VAL A 173 5.03 7.23 -4.69
C VAL A 173 4.05 6.91 -3.56
N ARG A 174 4.07 5.68 -3.04
CA ARG A 174 3.13 5.23 -2.00
C ARG A 174 3.31 5.99 -0.69
N SER A 175 4.55 6.25 -0.28
CA SER A 175 4.79 7.04 0.92
C SER A 175 4.34 8.49 0.76
N ALA A 176 4.49 9.07 -0.43
CA ALA A 176 4.03 10.42 -0.72
C ALA A 176 2.51 10.52 -0.61
N VAL A 177 1.79 9.53 -1.13
CA VAL A 177 0.32 9.42 -0.99
C VAL A 177 -0.09 9.37 0.48
N ARG A 178 0.54 8.51 1.28
CA ARG A 178 0.22 8.37 2.72
C ARG A 178 0.44 9.67 3.47
N VAL A 179 1.61 10.29 3.30
CA VAL A 179 1.96 11.54 3.98
C VAL A 179 1.06 12.69 3.52
N ALA A 180 0.84 12.85 2.21
CA ALA A 180 -0.01 13.90 1.68
C ALA A 180 -1.45 13.81 2.19
N ARG A 181 -2.01 12.59 2.28
CA ARG A 181 -3.35 12.38 2.85
C ARG A 181 -3.40 12.66 4.35
N ALA A 182 -2.42 12.17 5.10
CA ALA A 182 -2.35 12.38 6.55
C ALA A 182 -2.19 13.86 6.93
N LEU A 183 -1.50 14.64 6.09
CA LEU A 183 -1.32 16.08 6.26
C LEU A 183 -2.39 16.93 5.54
N HIS A 184 -3.35 16.30 4.87
CA HIS A 184 -4.38 16.96 4.05
C HIS A 184 -3.83 17.91 2.97
N LEU A 185 -2.68 17.58 2.37
CA LEU A 185 -2.03 18.39 1.34
C LEU A 185 -2.82 18.34 0.02
N GLY A 186 -2.93 19.49 -0.64
CA GLY A 186 -3.59 19.60 -1.95
C GLY A 186 -5.09 19.28 -1.99
N ALA A 187 -5.77 19.17 -0.84
CA ALA A 187 -7.18 18.81 -0.79
C ALA A 187 -8.10 19.97 -1.25
N ALA A 188 -8.72 19.82 -2.42
CA ALA A 188 -10.00 20.45 -2.71
C ALA A 188 -11.13 19.63 -2.04
N ALA A 189 -12.19 20.30 -1.58
CA ALA A 189 -13.32 19.69 -0.88
C ALA A 189 -13.84 18.44 -1.64
N ALA A 190 -13.82 17.29 -0.97
CA ALA A 190 -14.32 16.04 -1.52
C ALA A 190 -15.79 16.20 -1.93
N GLY A 191 -16.05 16.12 -3.24
CA GLY A 191 -17.41 15.98 -3.77
C GLY A 191 -18.04 14.68 -3.27
N ALA A 192 -19.37 14.69 -3.14
CA ALA A 192 -20.16 13.59 -2.59
C ALA A 192 -19.68 12.22 -3.11
N GLN A 193 -19.09 11.43 -2.21
CA GLN A 193 -18.69 10.06 -2.48
C GLN A 193 -19.96 9.28 -2.86
N ALA A 194 -20.01 8.70 -4.07
CA ALA A 194 -21.02 7.71 -4.40
C ALA A 194 -21.04 6.63 -3.31
N ALA A 195 -22.22 6.12 -2.95
CA ALA A 195 -22.36 5.14 -1.87
C ALA A 195 -21.37 4.00 -2.09
N ALA A 196 -20.42 3.84 -1.16
CA ALA A 196 -19.37 2.84 -1.27
C ALA A 196 -20.01 1.47 -1.47
N ARG A 197 -19.57 0.73 -2.49
CA ARG A 197 -19.97 -0.67 -2.68
C ARG A 197 -18.94 -1.56 -2.00
N VAL A 198 -19.37 -2.70 -1.50
CA VAL A 198 -18.50 -3.72 -0.89
C VAL A 198 -18.76 -5.05 -1.58
N ILE A 199 -17.77 -5.95 -1.55
CA ILE A 199 -17.97 -7.32 -2.03
C ILE A 199 -19.16 -7.94 -1.29
N ASP A 200 -20.02 -8.61 -2.05
CA ASP A 200 -21.01 -9.51 -1.48
C ASP A 200 -20.49 -10.96 -1.55
N PRO A 201 -20.07 -11.57 -0.42
CA PRO A 201 -19.50 -12.92 -0.43
C PRO A 201 -20.55 -13.99 -0.75
N ALA A 202 -21.85 -13.68 -0.58
CA ALA A 202 -22.95 -14.58 -0.88
C ALA A 202 -23.41 -14.51 -2.34
N ALA A 203 -22.89 -13.56 -3.12
CA ALA A 203 -23.34 -13.34 -4.48
C ALA A 203 -22.66 -14.26 -5.51
N GLY A 204 -23.45 -14.63 -6.52
CA GLY A 204 -23.03 -15.48 -7.62
C GLY A 204 -23.12 -16.97 -7.33
N ALA A 205 -22.82 -17.76 -8.35
CA ALA A 205 -22.73 -19.21 -8.29
C ALA A 205 -21.50 -19.65 -9.09
N ILE A 206 -21.15 -20.94 -8.98
CA ILE A 206 -20.08 -21.51 -9.81
C ILE A 206 -20.48 -21.37 -11.29
N ALA A 207 -19.56 -20.83 -12.10
CA ALA A 207 -19.78 -20.54 -13.51
C ALA A 207 -18.66 -21.12 -14.38
N ASP A 208 -18.97 -21.38 -15.65
CA ASP A 208 -18.01 -21.79 -16.66
C ASP A 208 -17.15 -20.60 -17.13
N TRP A 209 -16.02 -20.91 -17.78
CA TRP A 209 -15.07 -19.91 -18.23
C TRP A 209 -15.67 -18.90 -19.23
N PRO A 210 -16.43 -19.32 -20.27
CA PRO A 210 -17.11 -18.37 -21.15
C PRO A 210 -18.06 -17.42 -20.42
N THR A 211 -18.76 -17.89 -19.39
CA THR A 211 -19.66 -17.05 -18.58
C THR A 211 -18.88 -16.02 -17.78
N LEU A 212 -17.81 -16.44 -17.09
CA LEU A 212 -16.94 -15.54 -16.32
C LEU A 212 -16.32 -14.43 -17.19
N LEU A 213 -15.92 -14.75 -18.42
CA LEU A 213 -15.44 -13.76 -19.38
C LEU A 213 -16.54 -12.78 -19.81
N ARG A 214 -17.72 -13.29 -20.22
CA ARG A 214 -18.83 -12.45 -20.69
C ARG A 214 -19.33 -11.47 -19.64
N GLU A 215 -19.36 -11.88 -18.38
CA GLU A 215 -19.81 -11.02 -17.27
C GLU A 215 -18.71 -10.10 -16.73
N GLY A 216 -17.46 -10.28 -17.17
CA GLY A 216 -16.30 -9.48 -16.74
C GLY A 216 -15.70 -9.90 -15.39
N ALA A 217 -16.06 -11.05 -14.85
CA ALA A 217 -15.44 -11.64 -13.66
C ALA A 217 -14.00 -12.12 -13.93
N VAL A 218 -13.74 -12.54 -15.16
CA VAL A 218 -12.39 -12.71 -15.71
C VAL A 218 -12.21 -11.64 -16.78
N ARG A 219 -11.09 -10.91 -16.72
CA ARG A 219 -10.68 -9.97 -17.76
C ARG A 219 -9.45 -10.50 -18.48
N HIS A 220 -9.33 -10.12 -19.74
CA HIS A 220 -8.32 -10.62 -20.67
C HIS A 220 -7.67 -9.45 -21.40
N LEU A 221 -6.35 -9.49 -21.49
CA LEU A 221 -5.51 -8.68 -22.35
C LEU A 221 -4.82 -9.62 -23.33
N HIS A 222 -5.07 -9.41 -24.62
CA HIS A 222 -4.34 -10.05 -25.70
C HIS A 222 -3.35 -9.04 -26.27
N LEU A 223 -2.08 -9.42 -26.41
CA LEU A 223 -1.08 -8.65 -27.13
C LEU A 223 -0.44 -9.53 -28.20
N THR A 224 -0.27 -8.96 -29.37
CA THR A 224 0.47 -9.54 -30.49
C THR A 224 1.91 -9.07 -30.52
N ILE A 225 2.77 -9.80 -31.23
CA ILE A 225 4.16 -9.40 -31.46
C ILE A 225 4.24 -8.04 -32.17
N GLY A 226 3.33 -7.79 -33.13
CA GLY A 226 3.23 -6.53 -33.85
C GLY A 226 2.93 -5.34 -32.93
N GLU A 227 1.97 -5.48 -32.01
CA GLU A 227 1.61 -4.43 -31.05
C GLU A 227 2.77 -4.09 -30.09
N VAL A 228 3.47 -5.10 -29.60
CA VAL A 228 4.64 -4.90 -28.73
C VAL A 228 5.78 -4.23 -29.48
N ASN A 229 6.08 -4.68 -30.70
CA ASN A 229 7.08 -4.05 -31.56
C ASN A 229 6.76 -2.59 -31.83
N LYS A 230 5.50 -2.28 -32.14
CA LYS A 230 5.03 -0.93 -32.34
C LYS A 230 5.18 -0.08 -31.08
N ALA A 231 4.81 -0.59 -29.89
CA ALA A 231 4.95 0.16 -28.64
C ALA A 231 6.41 0.58 -28.36
N PHE A 232 7.39 -0.27 -28.68
CA PHE A 232 8.81 0.09 -28.54
C PHE A 232 9.30 1.10 -29.58
N VAL A 233 8.70 1.14 -30.77
CA VAL A 233 8.96 2.21 -31.75
C VAL A 233 8.36 3.53 -31.26
N ASP A 234 7.11 3.48 -30.81
CA ASP A 234 6.35 4.65 -30.34
C ASP A 234 6.95 5.25 -29.05
N SER A 235 7.68 4.45 -28.25
CA SER A 235 8.42 4.97 -27.08
C SER A 235 9.61 5.85 -27.43
N GLY A 236 10.02 5.91 -28.71
CA GLY A 236 11.18 6.68 -29.17
C GLY A 236 12.54 6.04 -28.82
N ASN A 237 12.55 4.86 -28.20
CA ASN A 237 13.79 4.15 -27.88
C ASN A 237 14.39 3.48 -29.14
N LYS A 238 15.30 4.19 -29.82
CA LYS A 238 15.93 3.73 -31.06
C LYS A 238 16.63 2.37 -30.94
N ALA A 239 17.25 2.09 -29.80
CA ALA A 239 17.94 0.81 -29.58
C ALA A 239 16.94 -0.35 -29.44
N ALA A 240 15.79 -0.11 -28.80
CA ALA A 240 14.70 -1.07 -28.70
C ALA A 240 13.98 -1.28 -30.03
N ALA A 241 13.77 -0.20 -30.80
CA ALA A 241 13.20 -0.26 -32.14
C ALA A 241 14.05 -1.08 -33.10
N ALA A 242 15.39 -1.02 -32.97
CA ALA A 242 16.33 -1.80 -33.77
C ALA A 242 16.39 -3.31 -33.39
N ARG A 243 15.64 -3.74 -32.38
CA ARG A 243 15.63 -5.13 -31.87
C ARG A 243 14.19 -5.63 -31.68
N PRO A 244 13.40 -5.73 -32.76
CA PRO A 244 12.04 -6.24 -32.64
C PRO A 244 12.03 -7.67 -32.08
N GLU A 245 10.96 -8.01 -31.36
CA GLU A 245 10.65 -9.38 -31.01
C GLU A 245 10.41 -10.17 -32.32
N PRO A 246 11.07 -11.32 -32.52
CA PRO A 246 10.91 -12.12 -33.72
C PRO A 246 9.55 -12.84 -33.75
N GLY A 247 8.98 -13.01 -34.96
CA GLY A 247 7.70 -13.68 -35.20
C GLY A 247 6.82 -12.90 -36.18
N ALA A 248 5.72 -13.50 -36.65
CA ALA A 248 4.73 -12.78 -37.44
C ALA A 248 4.00 -11.74 -36.58
N ALA A 249 3.55 -10.65 -37.21
CA ALA A 249 2.99 -9.51 -36.47
C ALA A 249 1.67 -9.85 -35.74
N ASP A 250 0.92 -10.82 -36.24
CA ASP A 250 -0.35 -11.33 -35.70
C ASP A 250 -0.18 -12.50 -34.73
N GLU A 251 1.04 -13.03 -34.57
CA GLU A 251 1.30 -14.08 -33.58
C GLU A 251 1.09 -13.56 -32.14
N PRO A 252 0.46 -14.36 -31.26
CA PRO A 252 0.28 -14.00 -29.86
C PRO A 252 1.62 -13.80 -29.14
N PHE A 253 1.82 -12.61 -28.58
CA PHE A 253 2.91 -12.33 -27.67
C PHE A 253 2.57 -12.82 -26.26
N ILE A 254 1.41 -12.41 -25.75
CA ILE A 254 0.84 -12.88 -24.49
C ILE A 254 -0.68 -12.75 -24.46
N ASP A 255 -1.35 -13.77 -23.93
CA ASP A 255 -2.70 -13.73 -23.40
C ASP A 255 -2.63 -13.68 -21.88
N LEU A 256 -3.01 -12.54 -21.30
CA LEU A 256 -2.96 -12.29 -19.86
C LEU A 256 -4.38 -12.15 -19.30
N TYR A 257 -4.68 -12.93 -18.27
CA TYR A 257 -5.98 -12.95 -17.61
C TYR A 257 -5.86 -12.52 -16.15
N THR A 258 -6.88 -11.84 -15.64
CA THR A 258 -6.98 -11.54 -14.21
C THR A 258 -8.40 -11.61 -13.67
N ALA A 259 -8.53 -11.98 -12.40
CA ALA A 259 -9.79 -12.10 -11.68
C ALA A 259 -9.60 -11.90 -10.17
N LEU A 260 -10.60 -11.33 -9.49
CA LEU A 260 -10.59 -11.21 -8.02
C LEU A 260 -11.06 -12.53 -7.37
N VAL A 261 -10.14 -13.46 -7.12
CA VAL A 261 -10.45 -14.80 -6.58
C VAL A 261 -10.78 -14.82 -5.09
N SER A 262 -10.57 -13.71 -4.37
CA SER A 262 -11.13 -13.57 -3.01
C SER A 262 -12.65 -13.40 -2.99
N GLN A 263 -13.29 -13.15 -4.14
CA GLN A 263 -14.75 -13.27 -4.25
C GLN A 263 -15.12 -14.77 -4.35
N PRO A 264 -15.98 -15.30 -3.46
CA PRO A 264 -16.15 -16.76 -3.33
C PRO A 264 -16.67 -17.49 -4.57
N ALA A 265 -17.60 -16.90 -5.32
CA ALA A 265 -18.13 -17.53 -6.54
C ALA A 265 -17.08 -17.53 -7.66
N ILE A 266 -16.34 -16.42 -7.86
CA ILE A 266 -15.24 -16.34 -8.83
C ILE A 266 -14.11 -17.31 -8.44
N GLY A 267 -13.67 -17.27 -7.19
CA GLY A 267 -12.61 -18.12 -6.66
C GLY A 267 -12.91 -19.61 -6.79
N ARG A 268 -14.11 -20.06 -6.37
CA ARG A 268 -14.51 -21.46 -6.52
C ARG A 268 -14.68 -21.89 -7.96
N SER A 269 -15.13 -20.99 -8.84
CA SER A 269 -15.22 -21.29 -10.28
C SER A 269 -13.85 -21.53 -10.89
N LEU A 270 -12.88 -20.66 -10.59
CA LEU A 270 -11.56 -20.68 -11.22
C LEU A 270 -10.59 -21.69 -10.59
N LEU A 271 -10.70 -21.94 -9.29
CA LEU A 271 -9.75 -22.76 -8.54
C LEU A 271 -10.34 -24.15 -8.19
N GLY A 272 -11.66 -24.32 -8.22
CA GLY A 272 -12.31 -25.47 -7.62
C GLY A 272 -12.33 -25.40 -6.08
N GLY A 273 -12.98 -26.37 -5.44
CA GLY A 273 -13.21 -26.34 -3.99
C GLY A 273 -11.94 -26.40 -3.14
N ASP A 274 -11.05 -27.34 -3.44
CA ASP A 274 -9.87 -27.62 -2.60
C ASP A 274 -8.80 -26.54 -2.71
N GLU A 275 -8.52 -26.06 -3.93
CA GLU A 275 -7.54 -24.99 -4.14
C GLU A 275 -8.07 -23.65 -3.61
N TYR A 276 -9.37 -23.35 -3.79
CA TYR A 276 -9.99 -22.17 -3.19
C TYR A 276 -9.92 -22.20 -1.65
N ALA A 277 -10.24 -23.34 -1.01
CA ALA A 277 -10.11 -23.50 0.44
C ALA A 277 -8.65 -23.33 0.91
N SER A 278 -7.69 -23.65 0.05
CA SER A 278 -6.26 -23.44 0.31
C SER A 278 -5.87 -21.97 0.23
N VAL A 279 -6.43 -21.21 -0.72
CA VAL A 279 -6.28 -19.75 -0.81
C VAL A 279 -6.93 -19.06 0.39
N GLU A 280 -8.15 -19.44 0.78
CA GLU A 280 -8.83 -18.86 1.95
C GLU A 280 -7.98 -18.99 3.23
N ARG A 281 -7.32 -20.14 3.42
CA ARG A 281 -6.40 -20.35 4.57
C ARG A 281 -5.15 -19.48 4.56
N MET A 282 -4.76 -18.92 3.42
CA MET A 282 -3.63 -17.97 3.32
C MET A 282 -4.03 -16.54 3.65
N LEU A 283 -5.32 -16.20 3.55
CA LEU A 283 -5.79 -14.82 3.68
C LEU A 283 -6.06 -14.48 5.15
N ALA A 284 -5.47 -13.37 5.60
CA ALA A 284 -5.92 -12.72 6.82
C ALA A 284 -7.36 -12.17 6.65
N PRO A 285 -8.10 -11.93 7.73
CA PRO A 285 -9.43 -11.32 7.65
C PRO A 285 -9.43 -10.03 6.83
N GLY A 286 -10.28 -9.96 5.81
CA GLY A 286 -10.39 -8.80 4.89
C GLY A 286 -9.31 -8.72 3.82
N GLN A 287 -8.28 -9.56 3.87
CA GLN A 287 -7.25 -9.62 2.83
C GLN A 287 -7.81 -10.16 1.52
N GLN A 288 -7.32 -9.62 0.41
CA GLN A 288 -7.80 -9.94 -0.92
C GLN A 288 -6.76 -10.75 -1.69
N ALA A 289 -7.21 -11.45 -2.73
CA ALA A 289 -6.34 -12.14 -3.67
C ALA A 289 -6.88 -12.03 -5.09
N ILE A 290 -5.96 -11.92 -6.03
CA ILE A 290 -6.25 -11.96 -7.47
C ILE A 290 -5.60 -13.20 -8.09
N LEU A 291 -6.22 -13.73 -9.12
CA LEU A 291 -5.60 -14.66 -10.03
C LEU A 291 -4.97 -13.87 -11.17
N ILE A 292 -3.77 -14.29 -11.57
CA ILE A 292 -3.15 -13.87 -12.82
C ILE A 292 -2.77 -15.14 -13.56
N ALA A 293 -3.21 -15.24 -14.80
CA ALA A 293 -2.88 -16.36 -15.68
C ALA A 293 -2.38 -15.87 -17.02
N GLY A 294 -1.44 -16.60 -17.62
CA GLY A 294 -0.72 -16.20 -18.81
C GLY A 294 -0.45 -17.38 -19.73
N ASP A 295 -0.56 -17.13 -21.03
CA ASP A 295 0.03 -17.96 -22.07
C ASP A 295 0.65 -17.06 -23.17
N GLY A 296 1.60 -17.60 -23.93
CA GLY A 296 2.33 -16.87 -24.97
C GLY A 296 3.83 -17.12 -24.95
N VAL A 297 4.57 -16.29 -25.67
CA VAL A 297 6.05 -16.32 -25.69
C VAL A 297 6.64 -15.52 -24.52
N TYR A 298 5.88 -14.58 -23.97
CA TYR A 298 6.32 -13.74 -22.86
C TYR A 298 5.70 -14.19 -21.54
N SER A 299 6.55 -14.32 -20.51
CA SER A 299 6.11 -14.60 -19.14
C SER A 299 5.81 -13.32 -18.38
N PHE A 300 4.66 -13.27 -17.69
CA PHE A 300 4.32 -12.16 -16.80
C PHE A 300 5.05 -12.25 -15.45
N LYS A 301 5.66 -13.39 -15.11
CA LYS A 301 6.30 -13.58 -13.81
C LYS A 301 7.64 -12.87 -13.69
N GLY A 302 8.33 -12.75 -14.81
CA GLY A 302 9.63 -12.12 -14.90
C GLY A 302 10.77 -12.95 -14.36
N SER A 303 11.81 -12.29 -13.88
CA SER A 303 13.05 -12.93 -13.41
C SER A 303 13.38 -12.60 -11.97
N GLY A 304 12.69 -11.63 -11.38
CA GLY A 304 12.91 -11.19 -10.01
C GLY A 304 12.30 -12.08 -8.92
N TYR A 305 11.43 -13.03 -9.30
CA TYR A 305 10.59 -13.81 -8.36
C TYR A 305 11.35 -14.99 -7.71
N VAL A 306 12.57 -14.73 -7.24
CA VAL A 306 13.35 -15.67 -6.42
C VAL A 306 12.83 -15.67 -4.97
N ARG A 307 13.42 -16.49 -4.08
CA ARG A 307 13.03 -16.54 -2.66
C ARG A 307 13.11 -15.15 -2.01
N GLY A 308 11.98 -14.63 -1.55
CA GLY A 308 11.84 -13.27 -0.99
C GLY A 308 11.75 -12.14 -2.03
N GLY A 309 11.82 -12.46 -3.32
CA GLY A 309 11.84 -11.52 -4.42
C GLY A 309 10.46 -11.04 -4.87
N ILE A 310 10.44 -10.25 -5.95
CA ILE A 310 9.22 -9.67 -6.52
C ILE A 310 8.93 -10.20 -7.91
N PHE A 311 7.67 -10.16 -8.33
CA PHE A 311 7.30 -10.29 -9.72
C PHE A 311 7.54 -8.96 -10.43
N ASP A 312 8.66 -8.86 -11.17
CA ASP A 312 9.18 -7.61 -11.72
C ASP A 312 8.50 -7.15 -13.02
N ARG A 313 7.52 -7.91 -13.51
CA ARG A 313 6.79 -7.63 -14.75
C ARG A 313 5.31 -7.33 -14.54
N ILE A 314 4.81 -7.39 -13.31
CA ILE A 314 3.42 -7.11 -13.00
C ILE A 314 3.29 -6.25 -11.75
N GLU A 315 2.37 -5.30 -11.79
CA GLU A 315 1.94 -4.51 -10.65
C GLU A 315 0.46 -4.17 -10.78
N LEU A 316 -0.22 -3.98 -9.66
CA LEU A 316 -1.61 -3.52 -9.63
C LEU A 316 -1.64 -2.03 -9.30
N LEU A 317 -2.42 -1.27 -10.06
CA LEU A 317 -2.63 0.16 -9.87
C LEU A 317 -4.08 0.41 -9.43
N GLN A 318 -4.25 1.14 -8.33
CA GLN A 318 -5.57 1.62 -7.90
C GLN A 318 -5.48 3.03 -7.31
N GLY A 319 -6.03 4.01 -8.04
CA GLY A 319 -5.88 5.41 -7.70
C GLY A 319 -4.39 5.79 -7.68
N ALA A 320 -3.90 6.18 -6.50
CA ALA A 320 -2.50 6.54 -6.30
C ALA A 320 -1.65 5.39 -5.71
N GLU A 321 -2.29 4.28 -5.31
CA GLU A 321 -1.58 3.11 -4.79
C GLU A 321 -1.07 2.26 -5.95
N THR A 322 0.18 1.83 -5.83
CA THR A 322 0.79 0.79 -6.66
C THR A 322 1.08 -0.41 -5.76
N ILE A 323 0.75 -1.61 -6.21
CA ILE A 323 0.89 -2.85 -5.44
C ILE A 323 1.76 -3.80 -6.24
N ARG A 324 2.91 -4.15 -5.66
CA ARG A 324 3.80 -5.17 -6.19
C ARG A 324 3.64 -6.47 -5.45
N PHE A 325 3.89 -7.55 -6.17
CA PHE A 325 3.72 -8.90 -5.64
C PHE A 325 5.06 -9.52 -5.30
N HIS A 326 5.08 -10.24 -4.19
CA HIS A 326 6.24 -11.00 -3.74
C HIS A 326 5.98 -12.51 -3.86
N ASP A 327 7.05 -13.28 -3.98
CA ASP A 327 7.00 -14.75 -4.06
C ASP A 327 6.29 -15.39 -2.86
N TYR A 328 6.50 -14.85 -1.65
CA TYR A 328 5.92 -15.37 -0.41
C TYR A 328 4.42 -15.08 -0.24
N LEU A 329 3.85 -14.21 -1.10
CA LEU A 329 2.42 -13.94 -1.20
C LEU A 329 1.81 -14.55 -2.47
N HIS A 330 2.54 -15.44 -3.13
CA HIS A 330 2.12 -16.08 -4.36
C HIS A 330 1.94 -17.60 -4.16
N ARG A 331 0.94 -18.13 -4.86
CA ARG A 331 0.68 -19.56 -4.96
C ARG A 331 0.55 -19.95 -6.42
N ARG A 332 1.33 -20.95 -6.86
CA ARG A 332 1.17 -21.54 -8.19
C ARG A 332 -0.10 -22.39 -8.22
N VAL A 333 -0.89 -22.23 -9.26
CA VAL A 333 -2.05 -23.08 -9.57
C VAL A 333 -1.69 -23.98 -10.76
N GLY A 334 -2.15 -25.23 -10.72
CA GLY A 334 -1.90 -26.21 -11.79
C GLY A 334 -2.75 -25.93 -13.02
N ASP A 335 -4.07 -26.00 -12.85
CA ASP A 335 -5.07 -25.83 -13.90
C ASP A 335 -6.24 -24.98 -13.39
N LEU A 336 -7.00 -24.38 -14.31
CA LEU A 336 -8.24 -23.68 -14.00
C LEU A 336 -9.39 -24.69 -13.86
N GLY A 337 -10.19 -24.56 -12.80
CA GLY A 337 -11.34 -25.42 -12.53
C GLY A 337 -12.60 -25.09 -13.34
N ALA A 338 -12.66 -23.90 -13.97
CA ALA A 338 -13.83 -23.44 -14.69
C ALA A 338 -13.99 -24.25 -15.99
N ALA A 339 -15.18 -24.81 -16.23
CA ALA A 339 -15.44 -25.58 -17.44
C ALA A 339 -15.18 -24.74 -18.70
N GLY A 340 -14.49 -25.32 -19.69
CA GLY A 340 -14.12 -24.63 -20.92
C GLY A 340 -12.98 -23.61 -20.77
N ALA A 341 -12.27 -23.60 -19.64
CA ALA A 341 -11.05 -22.81 -19.50
C ALA A 341 -9.94 -23.33 -20.44
N PRO A 342 -9.15 -22.44 -21.05
CA PRO A 342 -8.01 -22.84 -21.86
C PRO A 342 -6.92 -23.43 -20.96
N ALA A 343 -6.06 -24.27 -21.55
CA ALA A 343 -4.81 -24.66 -20.91
C ALA A 343 -3.84 -23.48 -20.95
N LEU A 344 -3.44 -22.98 -19.77
CA LEU A 344 -2.53 -21.84 -19.63
C LEU A 344 -1.22 -22.29 -19.00
N LYS A 345 -0.08 -21.84 -19.54
CA LYS A 345 1.25 -22.25 -19.05
C LYS A 345 1.55 -21.72 -17.65
N GLU A 346 1.09 -20.52 -17.35
CA GLU A 346 1.39 -19.83 -16.10
C GLU A 346 0.09 -19.44 -15.40
N ILE A 347 -0.20 -20.04 -14.25
CA ILE A 347 -1.34 -19.66 -13.41
C ILE A 347 -0.83 -19.44 -11.98
N GLY A 348 -1.23 -18.31 -11.39
CA GLY A 348 -0.88 -17.98 -10.02
C GLY A 348 -1.96 -17.18 -9.31
N VAL A 349 -2.08 -17.41 -8.01
CA VAL A 349 -2.85 -16.57 -7.09
C VAL A 349 -1.87 -15.66 -6.36
N PHE A 350 -2.21 -14.38 -6.30
CA PHE A 350 -1.42 -13.30 -5.73
C PHE A 350 -2.22 -12.64 -4.62
N VAL A 351 -1.73 -12.75 -3.40
CA VAL A 351 -2.33 -12.13 -2.22
C VAL A 351 -1.92 -10.67 -2.16
N ILE A 352 -2.90 -9.79 -1.92
CA ILE A 352 -2.64 -8.36 -1.72
C ILE A 352 -1.81 -8.18 -0.43
N PRO A 353 -0.63 -7.52 -0.49
CA PRO A 353 0.24 -7.35 0.67
C PRO A 353 -0.46 -6.68 1.85
N PRO A 354 -0.13 -7.08 3.09
CA PRO A 354 -0.65 -6.40 4.27
C PRO A 354 -0.22 -4.94 4.26
N GLY A 355 -1.15 -4.06 4.62
CA GLY A 355 -0.93 -2.62 4.64
C GLY A 355 -0.95 -1.94 3.26
N ALA A 356 -1.18 -2.65 2.17
CA ALA A 356 -1.53 -2.02 0.89
C ALA A 356 -2.98 -1.51 0.96
N GLU A 357 -3.22 -0.32 0.41
CA GLU A 357 -4.57 0.24 0.32
C GLU A 357 -5.25 -0.29 -0.94
N PHE A 358 -6.21 -1.20 -0.77
CA PHE A 358 -6.91 -1.82 -1.89
C PHE A 358 -8.40 -1.99 -1.59
N ASP A 359 -9.24 -1.33 -2.38
CA ASP A 359 -10.68 -1.54 -2.43
C ASP A 359 -11.01 -2.51 -3.57
N PRO A 360 -11.35 -3.78 -3.27
CA PRO A 360 -11.64 -4.76 -4.30
C PRO A 360 -12.95 -4.52 -5.07
N ALA A 361 -13.84 -3.65 -4.57
CA ALA A 361 -15.08 -3.28 -5.25
C ALA A 361 -14.89 -2.08 -6.19
N ALA A 362 -13.83 -1.30 -6.01
CA ALA A 362 -13.45 -0.22 -6.90
C ALA A 362 -12.70 -0.74 -8.15
N PRO A 363 -12.71 0.01 -9.26
CA PRO A 363 -11.88 -0.31 -10.42
C PRO A 363 -10.39 -0.33 -10.06
N TRP A 364 -9.64 -1.22 -10.70
CA TRP A 364 -8.18 -1.31 -10.62
C TRP A 364 -7.61 -1.79 -11.95
N ARG A 365 -6.31 -1.62 -12.14
CA ARG A 365 -5.62 -2.02 -13.37
C ARG A 365 -4.46 -2.95 -13.03
N LEU A 366 -4.40 -4.11 -13.67
CA LEU A 366 -3.17 -4.90 -13.71
C LEU A 366 -2.28 -4.33 -14.82
N GLN A 367 -1.07 -3.93 -14.48
CA GLN A 367 -0.08 -3.41 -15.43
C GLN A 367 0.96 -4.49 -15.72
N LEU A 368 1.14 -4.82 -17.00
CA LEU A 368 2.20 -5.67 -17.51
C LEU A 368 3.36 -4.80 -18.00
N LEU A 369 4.55 -5.03 -17.47
CA LEU A 369 5.80 -4.41 -17.90
C LEU A 369 6.54 -5.35 -18.87
N VAL A 370 6.63 -4.92 -20.12
CA VAL A 370 7.36 -5.64 -21.17
C VAL A 370 8.76 -5.07 -21.30
N GLN A 371 9.77 -5.93 -21.18
CA GLN A 371 11.18 -5.55 -21.28
C GLN A 371 11.80 -6.07 -22.58
N ARG A 372 12.71 -5.28 -23.16
CA ARG A 372 13.46 -5.63 -24.37
C ARG A 372 14.97 -5.41 -24.16
N PRO A 373 15.80 -6.44 -24.33
CA PRO A 373 17.26 -6.29 -24.23
C PRO A 373 17.82 -5.40 -25.35
N VAL A 374 18.45 -4.27 -24.99
CA VAL A 374 19.08 -3.32 -25.91
C VAL A 374 20.61 -3.30 -25.83
N GLY A 375 21.18 -4.00 -24.85
CA GLY A 375 22.62 -4.21 -24.70
C GLY A 375 22.91 -5.51 -23.95
N ALA A 376 24.17 -5.71 -23.56
CA ALA A 376 24.57 -6.86 -22.72
C ALA A 376 23.92 -6.80 -21.34
N LEU A 377 23.81 -5.60 -20.78
CA LEU A 377 23.16 -5.34 -19.49
C LEU A 377 21.92 -4.45 -19.62
N ASP A 378 21.81 -3.64 -20.68
CA ASP A 378 20.75 -2.65 -20.82
C ASP A 378 19.44 -3.24 -21.41
N LYS A 379 18.31 -2.77 -20.86
CA LYS A 379 16.96 -3.12 -21.28
C LYS A 379 16.11 -1.87 -21.43
N ALA A 380 15.24 -1.87 -22.43
CA ALA A 380 14.16 -0.91 -22.59
C ALA A 380 12.84 -1.50 -22.08
N PHE A 381 11.88 -0.64 -21.73
CA PHE A 381 10.61 -1.07 -21.14
C PHE A 381 9.43 -0.33 -21.76
N VAL A 382 8.30 -1.01 -21.90
CA VAL A 382 6.99 -0.45 -22.21
C VAL A 382 5.94 -1.14 -21.34
N SER A 383 4.82 -0.47 -21.06
CA SER A 383 3.77 -0.99 -20.18
C SER A 383 2.44 -1.13 -20.90
N PHE A 384 1.69 -2.18 -20.56
CA PHE A 384 0.33 -2.43 -21.03
C PHE A 384 -0.62 -2.62 -19.85
N GLY A 385 -1.81 -2.05 -19.94
CA GLY A 385 -2.80 -2.08 -18.86
C GLY A 385 -3.96 -3.02 -19.15
N LEU A 386 -4.35 -3.82 -18.16
CA LEU A 386 -5.58 -4.60 -18.13
C LEU A 386 -6.51 -4.04 -17.05
N ASP A 387 -7.51 -3.27 -17.46
CA ASP A 387 -8.51 -2.71 -16.57
C ASP A 387 -9.47 -3.77 -16.04
N TYR A 388 -9.70 -3.75 -14.74
CA TYR A 388 -10.61 -4.63 -14.03
C TYR A 388 -11.64 -3.82 -13.23
N ARG A 389 -12.90 -4.26 -13.31
CA ARG A 389 -13.99 -3.79 -12.46
C ARG A 389 -14.77 -5.02 -12.03
N LEU A 390 -14.89 -5.22 -10.72
CA LEU A 390 -15.70 -6.30 -10.19
C LEU A 390 -17.16 -6.11 -10.67
N PRO A 391 -17.78 -7.10 -11.33
CA PRO A 391 -19.14 -6.94 -11.82
C PRO A 391 -20.11 -6.64 -10.68
N GLU A 392 -21.07 -5.73 -10.90
CA GLU A 392 -21.93 -5.21 -9.83
C GLU A 392 -22.71 -6.30 -9.09
N ARG A 393 -23.05 -7.41 -9.77
CA ARG A 393 -23.70 -8.58 -9.16
C ARG A 393 -22.92 -9.17 -7.99
N TYR A 394 -21.60 -8.99 -7.94
CA TYR A 394 -20.73 -9.48 -6.88
C TYR A 394 -20.54 -8.45 -5.76
N THR A 395 -21.29 -7.35 -5.79
CA THR A 395 -21.18 -6.25 -4.84
C THR A 395 -22.55 -5.87 -4.30
N LYS A 396 -22.56 -5.36 -3.08
CA LYS A 396 -23.73 -4.74 -2.47
C LYS A 396 -23.39 -3.35 -1.98
N THR A 397 -24.41 -2.51 -1.79
CA THR A 397 -24.23 -1.21 -1.15
C THR A 397 -23.70 -1.42 0.26
N ALA A 398 -22.67 -0.67 0.66
CA ALA A 398 -22.20 -0.69 2.03
C ALA A 398 -23.35 -0.27 2.97
N PRO A 399 -23.50 -0.92 4.13
CA PRO A 399 -24.38 -0.41 5.17
C PRO A 399 -24.00 1.04 5.48
N ALA A 400 -25.00 1.92 5.63
CA ALA A 400 -24.75 3.30 6.03
C ALA A 400 -23.92 3.29 7.33
N PRO A 401 -22.86 4.12 7.44
CA PRO A 401 -22.09 4.18 8.66
C PRO A 401 -23.04 4.48 9.81
N VAL A 402 -23.08 3.60 10.81
CA VAL A 402 -23.82 3.86 12.05
C VAL A 402 -23.15 5.08 12.67
N ALA A 403 -23.81 6.23 12.59
CA ALA A 403 -23.32 7.44 13.22
C ALA A 403 -23.07 7.12 14.70
N LYS A 404 -21.81 7.17 15.13
CA LYS A 404 -21.52 7.24 16.57
C LYS A 404 -22.29 8.45 17.07
N ALA A 405 -23.24 8.22 17.97
CA ALA A 405 -23.97 9.29 18.62
C ALA A 405 -22.94 10.31 19.13
N PRO A 406 -23.13 11.62 18.88
CA PRO A 406 -22.25 12.64 19.42
C PRO A 406 -22.14 12.39 20.93
N ALA A 407 -20.91 12.26 21.43
CA ALA A 407 -20.70 12.33 22.87
C ALA A 407 -21.26 13.68 23.32
N THR A 408 -22.31 13.65 24.13
CA THR A 408 -22.90 14.84 24.74
C THR A 408 -21.76 15.63 25.38
N PRO A 409 -21.54 16.91 25.00
CA PRO A 409 -20.59 17.75 25.68
C PRO A 409 -21.00 17.83 27.16
N ALA A 410 -20.14 17.37 28.05
CA ALA A 410 -20.28 17.66 29.47
C ALA A 410 -20.26 19.18 29.62
N ALA A 411 -21.38 19.73 30.09
CA ALA A 411 -21.50 21.16 30.35
C ALA A 411 -20.41 21.61 31.35
N PRO A 412 -19.81 22.79 31.17
CA PRO A 412 -18.83 23.31 32.11
C PRO A 412 -19.53 23.63 33.44
N GLY A 413 -19.28 22.81 34.45
CA GLY A 413 -19.63 23.11 35.84
C GLY A 413 -18.81 24.30 36.32
N GLY A 414 -19.50 25.42 36.55
CA GLY A 414 -18.93 26.71 36.88
C GLY A 414 -18.12 26.74 38.17
N ALA A 415 -17.01 27.48 38.12
CA ALA A 415 -16.25 27.90 39.28
C ALA A 415 -17.05 28.87 40.15
N ALA A 416 -16.83 28.74 41.45
CA ALA A 416 -17.47 29.47 42.53
C ALA A 416 -17.19 30.98 42.54
N GLY A 417 -18.16 31.74 43.08
CA GLY A 417 -17.88 32.86 43.97
C GLY A 417 -18.31 34.26 43.50
N SER A 418 -19.44 34.75 43.98
CA SER A 418 -19.51 36.03 44.70
C SER A 418 -20.91 36.25 45.30
N ALA A 419 -20.91 36.64 46.57
CA ALA A 419 -22.07 36.93 47.40
C ALA A 419 -22.72 38.28 47.05
N THR A 420 -23.98 38.50 47.44
CA THR A 420 -24.39 39.43 48.53
C THR A 420 -25.92 39.67 48.58
N ALA A 421 -26.48 39.44 49.78
CA ALA A 421 -27.65 40.04 50.48
C ALA A 421 -29.14 39.88 50.01
N PRO A 422 -30.05 39.43 50.91
CA PRO A 422 -31.53 39.47 50.78
C PRO A 422 -32.12 40.72 51.50
N PRO A 423 -33.40 41.16 51.29
CA PRO A 423 -34.62 40.55 51.88
C PRO A 423 -35.95 40.95 51.12
N PRO A 424 -37.18 40.95 51.70
CA PRO A 424 -37.84 40.11 52.73
C PRO A 424 -39.16 39.43 52.22
N ALA A 425 -39.82 38.75 53.16
CA ALA A 425 -40.95 37.85 53.02
C ALA A 425 -42.37 38.46 53.06
N ALA A 426 -43.33 37.56 52.79
CA ALA A 426 -44.73 37.48 53.27
C ALA A 426 -45.83 38.18 52.44
N ALA A 427 -46.79 37.40 51.92
CA ALA A 427 -48.05 37.09 52.62
C ALA A 427 -49.06 36.41 51.66
N VAL A 428 -49.76 35.40 52.18
CA VAL A 428 -50.95 34.75 51.59
C VAL A 428 -52.20 35.48 52.12
N PRO A 429 -53.29 35.59 51.34
CA PRO A 429 -54.57 34.96 51.75
C PRO A 429 -55.26 34.25 50.55
N ALA A 430 -55.74 33.02 50.68
CA ALA A 430 -57.01 32.55 51.27
C ALA A 430 -58.26 32.69 50.34
N THR A 431 -58.65 31.54 49.78
CA THR A 431 -60.01 30.92 49.72
C THR A 431 -61.25 31.70 49.25
N ALA A 432 -61.96 31.12 48.26
CA ALA A 432 -63.41 30.76 48.22
C ALA A 432 -63.88 30.71 46.75
N SER A 433 -64.25 29.58 46.14
CA SER A 433 -65.50 28.78 46.27
C SER A 433 -66.78 29.52 45.88
N ALA A 434 -67.33 29.18 44.70
CA ALA A 434 -68.76 29.04 44.31
C ALA A 434 -68.82 29.04 42.76
N ALA A 435 -69.07 27.92 42.09
CA ALA A 435 -70.36 27.23 41.87
C ALA A 435 -71.21 27.82 40.73
N ALA A 436 -71.48 26.97 39.73
CA ALA A 436 -72.68 26.88 38.88
C ALA A 436 -73.03 28.10 37.99
N SER A 437 -73.58 27.99 36.77
CA SER A 437 -74.15 26.89 35.98
C SER A 437 -74.54 27.48 34.62
N SER A 438 -74.45 26.65 33.58
CA SER A 438 -75.32 26.56 32.39
C SER A 438 -75.95 27.83 31.80
N THR A 439 -75.80 28.03 30.48
CA THR A 439 -76.80 27.59 29.50
C THR A 439 -76.33 27.89 28.08
N ALA A 440 -76.60 26.91 27.20
CA ALA A 440 -76.44 27.01 25.77
C ALA A 440 -77.61 27.79 25.14
N SER A 441 -77.37 28.46 24.02
CA SER A 441 -78.38 28.57 22.95
C SER A 441 -77.70 28.79 21.61
N ALA A 442 -78.20 28.05 20.63
CA ALA A 442 -77.71 27.88 19.27
C ALA A 442 -78.20 28.97 18.30
N ALA A 443 -77.48 29.09 17.18
CA ALA A 443 -77.93 29.38 15.80
C ALA A 443 -76.66 29.73 14.99
N ALA A 444 -76.39 29.27 13.78
CA ALA A 444 -77.07 28.41 12.83
C ALA A 444 -76.00 27.85 11.86
#